data_AF-A0A2W6Z7A7-F1
#
_entry.id   AF-A0A2W6Z7A7-F1
#
_cell.length_a   1.000
_cell.length_b   1.000
_cell.length_c   1.000
_cell.angle_alpha   90.00
_cell.angle_beta   90.00
_cell.angle_gamma   90.00
#
_symmetry.space_group_name_H-M   'P 1'
#
loop_
_entity.id
_entity.type
_entity.pdbx_description
1 polymer ?
#
loop_
_entity_poly.entity_id
_entity_poly.type
_entity_poly.pdbx_seq_one_letter_code
_entity_poly.pdbx_strand_id
1 'polypeptide(L)'
;MASKTKLIEKRKAKSEIQRKERNKTYKYTLLVVCEDENTERKYFEQFAEFFTGKEFGVISVGTGTAHVGVVNRAIEEANKRNLHIESNRNSSSDFVWVVFDRDRSDKEEEDKSKQRNFDEALVRAQEHNFKVAYSNDAFELWLLLHLEGVIPDLPIPRNDRQAFTITRHDTNLETLIQKGFYDGNITDSNPTLCIYERLEKAIRKHPNYSNYIYIHSNEYIPNDGSDNKKIIKKQIRSQKTIIEVIHDIGDELKAMERADILVKAHNGIPESSANPSTKVYCLVQEIRDWINFYKQESRGIIKDIPSRN
;
A
#
# COMPACT_ATOMS: atom_id res chain seq x y z
N MET A 1 28.64 32.87 21.65
CA MET A 1 27.74 32.44 20.55
C MET A 1 28.43 31.42 19.64
N ALA A 2 28.64 30.18 20.12
CA ALA A 2 29.38 29.14 19.36
C ALA A 2 28.81 27.71 19.55
N SER A 3 27.49 27.58 19.81
CA SER A 3 26.86 26.31 20.18
C SER A 3 25.78 25.80 19.21
N LYS A 4 25.20 26.66 18.37
CA LYS A 4 24.10 26.26 17.48
C LYS A 4 24.61 25.60 16.18
N THR A 5 25.67 26.15 15.60
CA THR A 5 26.27 25.66 14.35
C THR A 5 26.89 24.26 14.50
N LYS A 6 27.66 24.04 15.58
CA LYS A 6 28.24 22.72 15.89
C LYS A 6 27.19 21.63 16.14
N LEU A 7 26.01 21.98 16.66
CA LEU A 7 24.93 21.03 16.92
C LEU A 7 24.18 20.64 15.63
N ILE A 8 24.06 21.58 14.68
CA ILE A 8 23.50 21.34 13.34
C ILE A 8 24.45 20.49 12.50
N GLU A 9 25.75 20.76 12.54
CA GLU A 9 26.77 19.95 11.87
C GLU A 9 26.87 18.54 12.46
N LYS A 10 26.80 18.39 13.80
CA LYS A 10 26.74 17.06 14.42
C LYS A 10 25.47 16.29 14.05
N ARG A 11 24.34 16.98 13.84
CA ARG A 11 23.09 16.36 13.37
C ARG A 11 23.15 15.99 11.90
N LYS A 12 23.74 16.82 11.03
CA LYS A 12 24.00 16.49 9.61
C LYS A 12 24.99 15.33 9.48
N ALA A 13 26.09 15.35 10.21
CA ALA A 13 27.05 14.25 10.22
C ALA A 13 26.44 12.96 10.79
N LYS A 14 25.56 13.04 11.81
CA LYS A 14 24.87 11.86 12.36
C LYS A 14 23.72 11.36 11.47
N SER A 15 23.11 12.23 10.64
CA SER A 15 22.16 11.82 9.59
C SER A 15 22.85 11.27 8.34
N GLU A 16 24.04 11.77 7.98
CA GLU A 16 24.88 11.20 6.91
C GLU A 16 25.53 9.87 7.32
N ILE A 17 25.74 9.66 8.62
CA ILE A 17 26.17 8.36 9.19
C ILE A 17 24.98 7.40 9.34
N GLN A 18 23.72 7.88 9.33
CA GLN A 18 22.56 7.01 9.19
C GLN A 18 22.46 6.51 7.74
N ARG A 19 22.98 5.30 7.56
CA ARG A 19 22.92 4.45 6.36
C ARG A 19 23.76 4.97 5.18
N LYS A 20 25.08 4.77 5.28
CA LYS A 20 25.73 4.04 4.19
C LYS A 20 25.01 2.70 4.11
N GLU A 21 23.99 2.60 3.27
CA GLU A 21 23.44 1.30 2.91
C GLU A 21 24.63 0.45 2.48
N ARG A 22 24.93 -0.59 3.26
CA ARG A 22 25.74 -1.68 2.71
C ARG A 22 24.91 -2.14 1.52
N ASN A 23 25.37 -1.82 0.30
CA ASN A 23 24.77 -2.33 -0.91
C ASN A 23 24.73 -3.85 -0.76
N LYS A 24 23.58 -4.38 -0.33
CA LYS A 24 23.35 -5.81 -0.30
C LYS A 24 23.26 -6.18 -1.78
N THR A 25 24.33 -6.76 -2.29
CA THR A 25 24.37 -7.27 -3.66
C THR A 25 23.56 -8.56 -3.67
N TYR A 26 22.33 -8.48 -4.16
CA TYR A 26 21.53 -9.66 -4.48
C TYR A 26 21.80 -10.06 -5.93
N LYS A 27 21.67 -11.35 -6.25
CA LYS A 27 21.76 -11.85 -7.62
C LYS A 27 20.54 -11.41 -8.44
N TYR A 28 19.36 -11.41 -7.82
CA TYR A 28 18.14 -10.82 -8.35
C TYR A 28 17.48 -9.90 -7.33
N THR A 29 16.87 -8.83 -7.81
CA THR A 29 16.25 -7.80 -7.00
C THR A 29 14.83 -7.57 -7.44
N LEU A 30 13.90 -7.53 -6.48
CA LEU A 30 12.60 -6.90 -6.64
C LEU A 30 12.65 -5.51 -6.00
N LEU A 31 12.71 -4.48 -6.83
CA LEU A 31 12.60 -3.08 -6.42
C LEU A 31 11.12 -2.69 -6.38
N VAL A 32 10.64 -2.27 -5.22
CA VAL A 32 9.28 -1.76 -5.01
C VAL A 32 9.38 -0.27 -4.69
N VAL A 33 8.81 0.58 -5.52
CA VAL A 33 8.87 2.05 -5.37
C VAL A 33 7.47 2.57 -5.07
N CYS A 34 7.28 3.12 -3.87
CA CYS A 34 6.01 3.52 -3.29
C CYS A 34 5.84 5.04 -3.29
N GLU A 35 4.62 5.53 -3.49
CA GLU A 35 4.29 6.96 -3.42
C GLU A 35 4.61 7.55 -2.03
N ASP A 36 4.13 6.90 -0.96
CA ASP A 36 4.42 7.32 0.42
C ASP A 36 5.73 6.71 0.95
N GLU A 37 6.43 7.50 1.76
CA GLU A 37 7.64 7.11 2.48
C GLU A 37 7.39 6.21 3.70
N ASN A 38 6.13 6.12 4.16
CA ASN A 38 5.79 5.48 5.40
C ASN A 38 5.02 4.16 5.22
N THR A 39 3.71 4.21 4.99
CA THR A 39 2.84 3.04 5.19
C THR A 39 3.11 1.95 4.15
N GLU A 40 3.03 2.30 2.86
CA GLU A 40 3.32 1.40 1.74
C GLU A 40 4.73 0.82 1.83
N ARG A 41 5.74 1.69 1.95
CA ARG A 41 7.14 1.28 2.01
C ARG A 41 7.40 0.28 3.15
N LYS A 42 6.86 0.54 4.35
CA LYS A 42 7.01 -0.36 5.51
C LYS A 42 6.26 -1.68 5.31
N TYR A 43 5.08 -1.65 4.70
CA TYR A 43 4.33 -2.87 4.37
C TYR A 43 5.17 -3.80 3.49
N PHE A 44 5.86 -3.28 2.47
CA PHE A 44 6.68 -4.13 1.60
C PHE A 44 8.07 -4.45 2.17
N GLU A 45 8.65 -3.56 2.97
CA GLU A 45 9.98 -3.77 3.58
C GLU A 45 10.04 -5.03 4.44
N GLN A 46 8.93 -5.40 5.10
CA GLN A 46 8.86 -6.61 5.93
C GLN A 46 9.13 -7.90 5.13
N PHE A 47 8.82 -7.93 3.82
CA PHE A 47 9.01 -9.13 3.01
C PHE A 47 10.50 -9.46 2.79
N ALA A 48 11.38 -8.47 2.92
CA ALA A 48 12.82 -8.67 2.79
C ALA A 48 13.36 -9.67 3.83
N GLU A 49 12.69 -9.82 4.98
CA GLU A 49 13.11 -10.74 6.05
C GLU A 49 12.94 -12.21 5.70
N PHE A 50 12.06 -12.54 4.75
CA PHE A 50 11.88 -13.92 4.28
C PHE A 50 13.01 -14.41 3.37
N PHE A 51 13.88 -13.50 2.90
CA PHE A 51 15.02 -13.81 2.05
C PHE A 51 16.31 -13.76 2.87
N THR A 52 16.76 -14.93 3.33
CA THR A 52 17.95 -15.05 4.20
C THR A 52 19.27 -15.11 3.45
N GLY A 53 19.23 -15.29 2.12
CA GLY A 53 20.41 -15.42 1.25
C GLY A 53 20.72 -14.15 0.45
N LYS A 54 21.60 -14.29 -0.54
CA LYS A 54 21.90 -13.25 -1.54
C LYS A 54 21.32 -13.56 -2.92
N GLU A 55 20.59 -14.66 -3.09
CA GLU A 55 20.03 -15.01 -4.40
C GLU A 55 18.92 -14.03 -4.81
N PHE A 56 18.10 -13.59 -3.87
CA PHE A 56 16.98 -12.68 -4.13
C PHE A 56 16.81 -11.69 -2.97
N GLY A 57 16.45 -10.46 -3.30
CA GLY A 57 16.13 -9.45 -2.29
C GLY A 57 14.99 -8.54 -2.71
N VAL A 58 14.20 -8.12 -1.73
CA VAL A 58 13.20 -7.07 -1.89
C VAL A 58 13.77 -5.76 -1.36
N ILE A 59 13.68 -4.70 -2.16
CA ILE A 59 14.11 -3.35 -1.80
C ILE A 59 12.92 -2.42 -1.94
N SER A 60 12.52 -1.76 -0.86
CA SER A 60 11.38 -0.83 -0.86
C SER A 60 11.86 0.61 -0.71
N VAL A 61 11.48 1.48 -1.64
CA VAL A 61 11.83 2.90 -1.67
C VAL A 61 10.54 3.72 -1.64
N GLY A 62 10.50 4.76 -0.82
CA GLY A 62 9.42 5.76 -0.84
C GLY A 62 9.86 7.01 -1.59
N THR A 63 8.92 7.68 -2.28
CA THR A 63 9.26 8.81 -3.16
C THR A 63 8.80 10.16 -2.62
N GLY A 64 7.66 10.23 -1.92
CA GLY A 64 6.98 11.49 -1.60
C GLY A 64 6.43 12.22 -2.83
N THR A 65 6.30 11.54 -3.97
CA THR A 65 5.79 12.07 -5.24
C THR A 65 4.72 11.15 -5.80
N ALA A 66 3.76 11.71 -6.55
CA ALA A 66 2.62 10.95 -7.05
C ALA A 66 2.83 10.41 -8.48
N HIS A 67 2.22 9.25 -8.78
CA HIS A 67 2.03 8.70 -10.13
C HIS A 67 3.29 8.70 -11.02
N VAL A 68 3.36 9.53 -12.07
CA VAL A 68 4.52 9.63 -12.98
C VAL A 68 5.81 9.94 -12.22
N GLY A 69 5.72 10.69 -11.11
CA GLY A 69 6.85 10.93 -10.20
C GLY A 69 7.41 9.65 -9.59
N VAL A 70 6.53 8.70 -9.21
CA VAL A 70 6.93 7.38 -8.70
C VAL A 70 7.64 6.58 -9.80
N VAL A 71 7.11 6.60 -11.02
CA VAL A 71 7.72 5.90 -12.17
C VAL A 71 9.10 6.48 -12.48
N ASN A 72 9.24 7.80 -12.54
CA ASN A 72 10.53 8.47 -12.75
C ASN A 72 11.53 8.10 -11.66
N ARG A 73 11.09 8.08 -10.41
CA ARG A 73 11.93 7.67 -9.29
C ARG A 73 12.34 6.21 -9.39
N ALA A 74 11.47 5.33 -9.88
CA ALA A 74 11.80 3.93 -10.11
C ALA A 74 12.85 3.76 -11.21
N ILE A 75 12.79 4.54 -12.29
CA ILE A 75 13.83 4.57 -13.33
C ILE A 75 15.18 4.98 -12.72
N GLU A 76 15.21 6.05 -11.92
CA GLU A 76 16.42 6.51 -11.23
C GLU A 76 17.02 5.43 -10.32
N GLU A 77 16.19 4.82 -9.46
CA GLU A 77 16.65 3.85 -8.48
C GLU A 77 17.07 2.51 -9.12
N ALA A 78 16.43 2.12 -10.23
CA ALA A 78 16.82 0.98 -11.04
C ALA A 78 18.18 1.21 -11.73
N ASN A 79 18.36 2.36 -12.38
CA ASN A 79 19.62 2.74 -13.03
C ASN A 79 20.77 2.82 -12.01
N LYS A 80 20.52 3.43 -10.85
CA LYS A 80 21.51 3.58 -9.77
C LYS A 80 21.99 2.24 -9.21
N ARG A 81 21.17 1.19 -9.32
CA ARG A 81 21.48 -0.18 -8.92
C ARG A 81 21.99 -1.06 -10.06
N ASN A 82 22.01 -0.55 -11.29
CA ASN A 82 22.29 -1.32 -12.51
C ASN A 82 21.36 -2.55 -12.64
N LEU A 83 20.07 -2.37 -12.36
CA LEU A 83 19.10 -3.47 -12.47
C LEU A 83 18.94 -3.88 -13.93
N HIS A 84 18.93 -5.19 -14.18
CA HIS A 84 18.75 -5.77 -15.50
C HIS A 84 17.28 -6.14 -15.72
N ILE A 85 16.54 -5.25 -16.38
CA ILE A 85 15.09 -5.36 -16.57
C ILE A 85 14.81 -5.73 -18.03
N GLU A 86 14.22 -6.90 -18.25
CA GLU A 86 13.87 -7.37 -19.59
C GLU A 86 12.36 -7.50 -19.76
N SER A 87 11.88 -7.28 -20.99
CA SER A 87 10.50 -7.56 -21.38
C SER A 87 10.23 -9.07 -21.52
N ASN A 88 11.27 -9.84 -21.85
CA ASN A 88 11.19 -11.29 -22.01
C ASN A 88 11.34 -11.98 -20.66
N ARG A 89 10.44 -12.92 -20.39
CA ARG A 89 10.26 -13.60 -19.10
C ARG A 89 11.34 -14.62 -18.77
N ASN A 90 12.59 -14.36 -19.15
CA ASN A 90 13.70 -15.22 -18.81
C ASN A 90 14.06 -15.05 -17.34
N SER A 91 14.51 -16.15 -16.74
CA SER A 91 14.65 -16.33 -15.30
C SER A 91 15.74 -15.49 -14.63
N SER A 92 16.41 -14.60 -15.36
CA SER A 92 17.65 -13.94 -14.93
C SER A 92 17.57 -12.41 -14.89
N SER A 93 16.38 -11.84 -14.76
CA SER A 93 16.15 -10.39 -14.71
C SER A 93 15.70 -9.92 -13.33
N ASP A 94 15.98 -8.65 -13.03
CA ASP A 94 15.44 -7.91 -11.91
C ASP A 94 14.00 -7.46 -12.18
N PHE A 95 13.30 -7.09 -11.11
CA PHE A 95 11.89 -6.69 -11.13
C PHE A 95 11.74 -5.29 -10.59
N VAL A 96 10.88 -4.51 -11.22
CA VAL A 96 10.47 -3.21 -10.71
C VAL A 96 8.96 -3.16 -10.64
N TRP A 97 8.46 -2.83 -9.45
CA TRP A 97 7.09 -2.49 -9.20
C TRP A 97 6.99 -1.05 -8.73
N VAL A 98 6.05 -0.32 -9.28
CA VAL A 98 5.62 0.98 -8.76
C VAL A 98 4.29 0.82 -8.02
N VAL A 99 4.17 1.48 -6.89
CA VAL A 99 2.99 1.45 -6.02
C VAL A 99 2.53 2.88 -5.78
N PHE A 100 1.27 3.17 -6.07
CA PHE A 100 0.66 4.48 -5.84
C PHE A 100 -0.84 4.40 -5.63
N ASP A 101 -1.38 5.42 -4.98
CA ASP A 101 -2.81 5.63 -4.81
C ASP A 101 -3.42 6.22 -6.08
N ARG A 102 -4.75 6.12 -6.24
CA ARG A 102 -5.46 6.90 -7.29
C ARG A 102 -5.73 8.35 -6.83
N ASP A 103 -5.82 8.58 -5.52
CA ASP A 103 -5.95 9.89 -4.85
C ASP A 103 -6.93 10.88 -5.52
N ARG A 104 -8.15 10.44 -5.82
CA ARG A 104 -9.26 11.25 -6.35
C ARG A 104 -9.49 12.55 -5.59
N SER A 105 -9.87 13.59 -6.34
CA SER A 105 -10.29 14.88 -5.78
C SER A 105 -11.80 15.08 -5.90
N ASP A 106 -12.39 15.80 -4.93
CA ASP A 106 -13.79 16.23 -4.97
C ASP A 106 -13.99 17.33 -6.02
N LYS A 107 -12.91 17.96 -6.48
CA LYS A 107 -12.92 19.00 -7.50
C LYS A 107 -12.68 18.36 -8.86
N GLU A 108 -13.69 18.39 -9.72
CA GLU A 108 -13.70 17.72 -11.03
C GLU A 108 -12.45 18.00 -11.89
N GLU A 109 -12.04 19.26 -12.03
CA GLU A 109 -10.86 19.59 -12.86
C GLU A 109 -9.54 19.11 -12.25
N GLU A 110 -9.44 19.11 -10.93
CA GLU A 110 -8.30 18.53 -10.23
C GLU A 110 -8.29 17.01 -10.39
N ASP A 111 -9.45 16.35 -10.23
CA ASP A 111 -9.55 14.90 -10.38
C ASP A 111 -9.26 14.43 -11.81
N LYS A 112 -9.75 15.15 -12.83
CA LYS A 112 -9.37 14.89 -14.23
C LYS A 112 -7.86 15.01 -14.44
N SER A 113 -7.21 15.97 -13.77
CA SER A 113 -5.75 16.12 -13.85
C SER A 113 -5.03 14.96 -13.18
N LYS A 114 -5.50 14.53 -12.01
CA LYS A 114 -4.95 13.36 -11.30
C LYS A 114 -5.18 12.07 -12.10
N GLN A 115 -6.36 11.92 -12.72
CA GLN A 115 -6.67 10.81 -13.61
C GLN A 115 -5.67 10.73 -14.77
N ARG A 116 -5.44 11.84 -15.48
CA ARG A 116 -4.48 11.86 -16.59
C ARG A 116 -3.07 11.47 -16.13
N ASN A 117 -2.64 11.96 -14.97
CA ASN A 117 -1.33 11.62 -14.40
C ASN A 117 -1.24 10.13 -14.01
N PHE A 118 -2.32 9.58 -13.44
CA PHE A 118 -2.43 8.15 -13.14
C PHE A 118 -2.33 7.30 -14.43
N ASP A 119 -3.14 7.62 -15.44
CA ASP A 119 -3.17 6.88 -16.70
C ASP A 119 -1.81 7.00 -17.45
N GLU A 120 -1.19 8.18 -17.43
CA GLU A 120 0.17 8.39 -17.97
C GLU A 120 1.22 7.55 -17.23
N ALA A 121 1.11 7.43 -15.90
CA ALA A 121 2.00 6.58 -15.11
C ALA A 121 1.88 5.10 -15.49
N LEU A 122 0.67 4.61 -15.80
CA LEU A 122 0.46 3.24 -16.28
C LEU A 122 1.20 3.00 -17.60
N VAL A 123 1.01 3.91 -18.58
CA VAL A 123 1.66 3.83 -19.89
C VAL A 123 3.18 3.87 -19.73
N ARG A 124 3.69 4.84 -18.97
CA ARG A 124 5.13 5.02 -18.74
C ARG A 124 5.75 3.84 -18.01
N ALA A 125 5.08 3.27 -17.02
CA ALA A 125 5.57 2.06 -16.35
C ALA A 125 5.69 0.89 -17.33
N GLN A 126 4.69 0.71 -18.19
CA GLN A 126 4.71 -0.32 -19.23
C GLN A 126 5.86 -0.13 -20.24
N GLU A 127 6.11 1.10 -20.71
CA GLU A 127 7.24 1.42 -21.60
C GLU A 127 8.61 1.02 -21.02
N HIS A 128 8.72 1.03 -19.70
CA HIS A 128 9.93 0.65 -18.96
C HIS A 128 9.92 -0.80 -18.45
N ASN A 129 8.92 -1.61 -18.82
CA ASN A 129 8.70 -2.98 -18.31
C ASN A 129 8.54 -3.05 -16.78
N PHE A 130 8.04 -1.99 -16.17
CA PHE A 130 7.70 -1.96 -14.75
C PHE A 130 6.26 -2.46 -14.58
N LYS A 131 6.03 -3.20 -13.51
CA LYS A 131 4.67 -3.58 -13.10
C LYS A 131 4.09 -2.50 -12.19
N VAL A 132 2.77 -2.37 -12.21
CA VAL A 132 2.05 -1.38 -11.39
C VAL A 132 1.13 -2.08 -10.42
N ALA A 133 1.26 -1.74 -9.14
CA ALA A 133 0.24 -1.97 -8.12
C ALA A 133 -0.38 -0.63 -7.75
N TYR A 134 -1.70 -0.56 -7.67
CA TYR A 134 -2.38 0.65 -7.22
C TYR A 134 -3.52 0.28 -6.27
N SER A 135 -3.99 1.27 -5.49
CA SER A 135 -5.25 1.17 -4.75
C SER A 135 -6.15 2.34 -5.10
N ASN A 136 -7.43 2.05 -5.35
CA ASN A 136 -8.46 3.03 -5.68
C ASN A 136 -9.47 3.11 -4.51
N ASP A 137 -9.46 4.16 -3.69
CA ASP A 137 -8.67 5.38 -3.88
C ASP A 137 -7.36 5.49 -3.09
N ALA A 138 -7.21 4.66 -2.04
CA ALA A 138 -6.08 4.74 -1.11
C ALA A 138 -5.57 3.36 -0.70
N PHE A 139 -4.29 3.27 -0.34
CA PHE A 139 -3.63 2.04 0.09
C PHE A 139 -4.30 1.38 1.31
N GLU A 140 -4.99 2.16 2.13
CA GLU A 140 -5.78 1.65 3.25
C GLU A 140 -6.88 0.68 2.84
N LEU A 141 -7.34 0.72 1.57
CA LEU A 141 -8.20 -0.33 1.03
C LEU A 141 -7.52 -1.69 1.15
N TRP A 142 -6.26 -1.80 0.73
CA TRP A 142 -5.51 -3.05 0.85
C TRP A 142 -5.41 -3.51 2.30
N LEU A 143 -5.09 -2.61 3.24
CA LEU A 143 -5.02 -2.94 4.66
C LEU A 143 -6.38 -3.35 5.25
N LEU A 144 -7.47 -2.70 4.84
CA LEU A 144 -8.82 -3.06 5.26
C LEU A 144 -9.22 -4.46 4.80
N LEU A 145 -8.82 -4.85 3.58
CA LEU A 145 -9.12 -6.17 3.01
C LEU A 145 -8.47 -7.31 3.78
N HIS A 146 -7.43 -7.08 4.60
CA HIS A 146 -6.94 -8.08 5.56
C HIS A 146 -7.93 -8.39 6.66
N LEU A 147 -8.80 -7.44 7.02
CA LEU A 147 -9.70 -7.53 8.16
C LEU A 147 -11.12 -7.90 7.74
N GLU A 148 -11.65 -7.26 6.69
CA GLU A 148 -13.03 -7.44 6.25
C GLU A 148 -13.23 -7.29 4.74
N GLY A 149 -14.35 -7.80 4.24
CA GLY A 149 -14.77 -7.64 2.84
C GLY A 149 -15.34 -6.26 2.55
N VAL A 150 -15.36 -5.88 1.27
CA VAL A 150 -15.91 -4.63 0.77
C VAL A 150 -16.93 -4.93 -0.33
N ILE A 151 -18.00 -4.14 -0.41
CA ILE A 151 -19.00 -4.27 -1.48
C ILE A 151 -18.42 -3.64 -2.76
N PRO A 152 -18.29 -4.40 -3.87
CA PRO A 152 -17.64 -3.90 -5.09
C PRO A 152 -18.37 -2.72 -5.76
N ASP A 153 -19.70 -2.64 -5.64
CA ASP A 153 -20.48 -1.59 -6.30
C ASP A 153 -20.55 -0.29 -5.49
N LEU A 154 -19.85 -0.22 -4.35
CA LEU A 154 -19.98 0.90 -3.42
C LEU A 154 -18.60 1.54 -3.18
N PRO A 155 -18.30 2.67 -3.85
CA PRO A 155 -17.05 3.37 -3.69
C PRO A 155 -16.77 3.71 -2.22
N ILE A 156 -15.53 3.52 -1.78
CA ILE A 156 -15.13 3.93 -0.42
C ILE A 156 -14.45 5.30 -0.50
N PRO A 157 -15.00 6.32 0.15
CA PRO A 157 -14.44 7.67 0.12
C PRO A 157 -13.14 7.76 0.93
N ARG A 158 -12.20 8.62 0.50
CA ARG A 158 -10.99 8.95 1.29
C ARG A 158 -11.29 9.85 2.48
N ASN A 159 -12.36 10.66 2.41
CA ASN A 159 -12.70 11.62 3.44
C ASN A 159 -14.22 11.79 3.59
N ASP A 160 -14.65 12.41 4.68
CA ASP A 160 -16.08 12.56 5.00
C ASP A 160 -16.85 13.36 3.94
N ARG A 161 -16.21 14.32 3.25
CA ARG A 161 -16.87 15.14 2.22
C ARG A 161 -17.30 14.29 1.02
N GLN A 162 -16.46 13.36 0.59
CA GLN A 162 -16.80 12.38 -0.45
C GLN A 162 -17.94 11.46 0.01
N ALA A 163 -17.95 11.06 1.28
CA ALA A 163 -18.97 10.18 1.84
C ALA A 163 -20.38 10.78 1.85
N PHE A 164 -20.50 12.08 2.13
CA PHE A 164 -21.77 12.81 2.04
C PHE A 164 -22.32 12.94 0.60
N THR A 165 -21.46 12.81 -0.41
CA THR A 165 -21.87 12.87 -1.82
C THR A 165 -22.51 11.55 -2.27
N ILE A 166 -21.94 10.42 -1.86
CA ILE A 166 -22.45 9.07 -2.20
C ILE A 166 -23.87 8.86 -1.63
N THR A 167 -24.10 9.26 -0.38
CA THR A 167 -25.41 9.13 0.30
C THR A 167 -26.54 9.93 -0.35
N ARG A 168 -26.23 10.97 -1.14
CA ARG A 168 -27.25 11.76 -1.85
C ARG A 168 -27.65 11.16 -3.21
N HIS A 169 -26.81 10.31 -3.80
CA HIS A 169 -26.99 9.81 -5.17
C HIS A 169 -27.39 8.33 -5.27
N ASP A 170 -27.10 7.49 -4.27
CA ASP A 170 -27.45 6.05 -4.31
C ASP A 170 -28.71 5.72 -3.51
N THR A 171 -29.80 5.43 -4.23
CA THR A 171 -31.13 5.10 -3.68
C THR A 171 -31.36 3.60 -3.45
N ASN A 172 -30.35 2.73 -3.56
CA ASN A 172 -30.57 1.27 -3.55
C ASN A 172 -29.59 0.43 -2.74
N LEU A 173 -29.10 0.97 -1.63
CA LEU A 173 -28.23 0.27 -0.68
C LEU A 173 -28.83 -1.08 -0.22
N GLU A 174 -30.16 -1.14 0.00
CA GLU A 174 -30.87 -2.35 0.45
C GLU A 174 -30.85 -3.50 -0.58
N THR A 175 -30.75 -3.19 -1.87
CA THR A 175 -30.77 -4.20 -2.95
C THR A 175 -29.42 -4.91 -3.11
N LEU A 176 -28.31 -4.20 -2.84
CA LEU A 176 -26.96 -4.78 -2.84
C LEU A 176 -26.74 -5.71 -1.64
N ILE A 177 -27.39 -5.43 -0.52
CA ILE A 177 -27.34 -6.20 0.74
C ILE A 177 -27.95 -7.59 0.58
N GLN A 178 -29.00 -7.76 -0.23
CA GLN A 178 -29.68 -9.05 -0.42
C GLN A 178 -28.89 -10.07 -1.25
N LYS A 179 -27.82 -9.66 -1.96
CA LYS A 179 -27.08 -10.54 -2.89
C LYS A 179 -25.99 -11.42 -2.24
N GLY A 180 -25.85 -11.40 -0.91
CA GLY A 180 -25.03 -12.39 -0.18
C GLY A 180 -23.52 -12.26 -0.31
N PHE A 181 -22.99 -11.08 -0.66
CA PHE A 181 -21.54 -10.82 -0.78
C PHE A 181 -20.84 -10.45 0.54
N TYR A 182 -21.48 -10.65 1.70
CA TYR A 182 -21.01 -10.15 3.00
C TYR A 182 -21.17 -11.20 4.11
N ASP A 183 -20.07 -11.56 4.77
CA ASP A 183 -20.02 -12.54 5.88
C ASP A 183 -20.22 -11.92 7.28
N GLY A 184 -20.56 -10.63 7.38
CA GLY A 184 -20.66 -9.89 8.65
C GLY A 184 -22.05 -9.30 8.94
N ASN A 185 -22.36 -9.06 10.23
CA ASN A 185 -23.56 -8.33 10.66
C ASN A 185 -23.53 -6.88 10.12
N ILE A 186 -24.59 -6.50 9.40
CA ILE A 186 -24.75 -5.28 8.59
C ILE A 186 -24.61 -3.96 9.39
N THR A 187 -24.78 -3.98 10.71
CA THR A 187 -24.67 -2.77 11.55
C THR A 187 -23.24 -2.23 11.71
N ASP A 188 -22.23 -3.00 11.31
CA ASP A 188 -20.81 -2.64 11.51
C ASP A 188 -20.13 -2.05 10.26
N SER A 189 -20.68 -2.28 9.07
CA SER A 189 -20.23 -1.68 7.82
C SER A 189 -21.09 -0.46 7.54
N ASN A 190 -20.77 0.69 8.15
CA ASN A 190 -21.40 1.93 7.74
C ASN A 190 -20.74 2.39 6.43
N PRO A 191 -21.41 2.24 5.26
CA PRO A 191 -20.81 2.57 3.96
C PRO A 191 -20.56 4.07 3.80
N THR A 192 -21.05 4.89 4.73
CA THR A 192 -20.83 6.34 4.74
C THR A 192 -19.55 6.74 5.46
N LEU A 193 -18.73 5.79 5.94
CA LEU A 193 -17.45 6.12 6.56
C LEU A 193 -16.37 6.21 5.50
N CYS A 194 -15.44 7.14 5.69
CA CYS A 194 -14.22 7.14 4.90
C CYS A 194 -13.35 5.93 5.24
N ILE A 195 -12.43 5.59 4.32
CA ILE A 195 -11.59 4.40 4.43
C ILE A 195 -10.80 4.36 5.76
N TYR A 196 -10.36 5.51 6.27
CA TYR A 196 -9.58 5.62 7.50
C TYR A 196 -10.40 5.27 8.74
N GLU A 197 -11.62 5.81 8.84
CA GLU A 197 -12.53 5.51 9.96
C GLU A 197 -12.98 4.05 9.91
N ARG A 198 -13.21 3.53 8.70
CA ARG A 198 -13.60 2.14 8.50
C ARG A 198 -12.46 1.19 8.92
N LEU A 199 -11.23 1.48 8.54
CA LEU A 199 -10.04 0.73 8.96
C LEU A 199 -9.87 0.76 10.48
N GLU A 200 -10.00 1.94 11.11
CA GLU A 200 -9.94 2.05 12.58
C GLU A 200 -11.00 1.18 13.26
N LYS A 201 -12.26 1.26 12.80
CA LYS A 201 -13.35 0.45 13.37
C LYS A 201 -13.13 -1.04 13.18
N ALA A 202 -12.66 -1.46 11.99
CA ALA A 202 -12.34 -2.86 11.73
C ALA A 202 -11.27 -3.40 12.69
N ILE A 203 -10.24 -2.61 12.97
CA ILE A 203 -9.19 -2.95 13.94
C ILE A 203 -9.77 -3.04 15.36
N ARG A 204 -10.62 -2.07 15.76
CA ARG A 204 -11.20 -2.01 17.10
C ARG A 204 -12.19 -3.14 17.41
N LYS A 205 -12.66 -3.90 16.41
CA LYS A 205 -13.42 -5.14 16.64
C LYS A 205 -12.59 -6.19 17.37
N HIS A 206 -11.26 -6.15 17.24
CA HIS A 206 -10.37 -7.10 17.92
C HIS A 206 -10.12 -6.68 19.40
N PRO A 207 -10.31 -7.55 20.40
CA PRO A 207 -10.22 -7.18 21.82
C PRO A 207 -8.89 -6.53 22.23
N ASN A 208 -7.77 -7.01 21.69
CA ASN A 208 -6.44 -6.44 22.00
C ASN A 208 -6.21 -5.04 21.40
N TYR A 209 -7.05 -4.62 20.47
CA TYR A 209 -6.94 -3.38 19.71
C TYR A 209 -8.19 -2.50 19.83
N SER A 210 -9.06 -2.76 20.81
CA SER A 210 -10.33 -2.05 20.99
C SER A 210 -10.19 -0.53 21.18
N ASN A 211 -9.01 -0.07 21.64
CA ASN A 211 -8.67 1.33 21.83
C ASN A 211 -7.62 1.84 20.80
N TYR A 212 -7.37 1.10 19.73
CA TYR A 212 -6.39 1.49 18.70
C TYR A 212 -6.82 2.78 18.02
N ILE A 213 -5.89 3.71 17.75
CA ILE A 213 -6.18 4.96 17.05
C ILE A 213 -5.44 4.94 15.71
N TYR A 214 -6.18 4.95 14.60
CA TYR A 214 -5.58 5.05 13.27
C TYR A 214 -5.32 6.52 12.92
N ILE A 215 -4.16 6.80 12.33
CA ILE A 215 -3.77 8.17 11.96
C ILE A 215 -3.20 8.12 10.56
N HIS A 216 -3.98 8.67 9.63
CA HIS A 216 -3.61 8.78 8.22
C HIS A 216 -2.73 10.01 7.94
N SER A 217 -3.02 11.13 8.60
CA SER A 217 -2.24 12.36 8.51
C SER A 217 -2.15 13.00 9.90
N ASN A 218 -1.13 13.82 10.13
CA ASN A 218 -0.87 14.49 11.43
C ASN A 218 -2.01 15.43 11.91
N GLU A 219 -3.16 15.45 11.26
CA GLU A 219 -4.23 16.44 11.44
C GLU A 219 -5.35 16.01 12.38
N TYR A 220 -5.62 14.72 12.58
CA TYR A 220 -6.63 14.31 13.57
C TYR A 220 -6.01 14.11 14.96
N ILE A 221 -5.92 15.21 15.70
CA ILE A 221 -5.95 15.16 17.16
C ILE A 221 -7.11 16.04 17.60
N PRO A 222 -8.16 15.47 18.23
CA PRO A 222 -9.24 16.28 18.78
C PRO A 222 -8.66 17.44 19.58
N ASN A 223 -8.90 18.67 19.12
CA ASN A 223 -8.56 19.89 19.85
C ASN A 223 -9.68 20.12 20.87
N ASP A 224 -9.77 19.27 21.89
CA ASP A 224 -10.71 19.46 23.00
C ASP A 224 -10.16 20.39 24.10
N GLY A 225 -8.90 20.80 24.00
CA GLY A 225 -8.26 21.70 24.95
C GLY A 225 -7.81 21.00 26.22
N SER A 226 -6.48 20.91 26.37
CA SER A 226 -5.72 20.58 27.59
C SER A 226 -6.01 19.22 28.27
N ASP A 227 -4.92 18.46 28.48
CA ASP A 227 -4.80 17.13 29.08
C ASP A 227 -5.05 15.90 28.19
N ASN A 228 -6.20 15.77 27.51
CA ASN A 228 -6.46 14.60 26.65
C ASN A 228 -5.49 14.47 25.45
N LYS A 229 -5.13 15.59 24.82
CA LYS A 229 -4.16 15.62 23.70
C LYS A 229 -2.80 15.01 24.04
N LYS A 230 -2.31 15.21 25.27
CA LYS A 230 -1.04 14.62 25.72
C LYS A 230 -1.17 13.11 25.92
N ILE A 231 -2.29 12.68 26.49
CA ILE A 231 -2.61 11.25 26.72
C ILE A 231 -2.74 10.53 25.38
N ILE A 232 -3.53 11.06 24.45
CA ILE A 232 -3.72 10.51 23.10
C ILE A 232 -2.37 10.43 22.37
N LYS A 233 -1.57 11.51 22.36
CA LYS A 233 -0.21 11.47 21.78
C LYS A 233 0.71 10.44 22.43
N LYS A 234 0.56 10.20 23.74
CA LYS A 234 1.34 9.17 24.44
C LYS A 234 0.88 7.78 24.01
N GLN A 235 -0.42 7.54 23.94
CA GLN A 235 -1.03 6.30 23.46
C GLN A 235 -0.61 5.96 22.03
N ILE A 236 -0.72 6.92 21.11
CA ILE A 236 -0.30 6.78 19.70
C ILE A 236 1.18 6.40 19.57
N ARG A 237 2.05 6.94 20.43
CA ARG A 237 3.48 6.61 20.41
C ARG A 237 3.81 5.24 20.99
N SER A 238 2.95 4.72 21.86
CA SER A 238 3.14 3.43 22.53
C SER A 238 2.43 2.27 21.84
N GLN A 239 1.41 2.55 21.02
CA GLN A 239 0.72 1.51 20.26
C GLN A 239 1.61 0.96 19.14
N LYS A 240 1.31 -0.25 18.70
CA LYS A 240 1.87 -0.84 17.49
C LYS A 240 1.54 0.03 16.27
N THR A 241 2.42 0.00 15.28
CA THR A 241 2.16 0.59 13.96
C THR A 241 1.02 -0.16 13.26
N ILE A 242 0.39 0.48 12.28
CA ILE A 242 -0.69 -0.16 11.50
C ILE A 242 -0.23 -1.47 10.86
N ILE A 243 1.01 -1.52 10.34
CA ILE A 243 1.56 -2.71 9.70
C ILE A 243 1.70 -3.87 10.70
N GLU A 244 2.20 -3.58 11.92
CA GLU A 244 2.29 -4.58 12.98
C GLU A 244 0.91 -5.05 13.46
N VAL A 245 -0.09 -4.17 13.48
CA VAL A 245 -1.47 -4.56 13.81
C VAL A 245 -2.06 -5.46 12.73
N ILE A 246 -1.91 -5.09 11.45
CA ILE A 246 -2.39 -5.93 10.35
C ILE A 246 -1.67 -7.29 10.33
N HIS A 247 -0.38 -7.33 10.64
CA HIS A 247 0.34 -8.60 10.79
C HIS A 247 -0.23 -9.48 11.94
N ASP A 248 -0.64 -8.86 13.04
CA ASP A 248 -1.16 -9.58 14.21
C ASP A 248 -2.57 -10.15 14.01
N ILE A 249 -3.46 -9.44 13.31
CA ILE A 249 -4.90 -9.78 13.26
C ILE A 249 -5.48 -9.90 11.84
N GLY A 250 -4.69 -9.58 10.82
CA GLY A 250 -5.08 -9.65 9.42
C GLY A 250 -4.92 -11.03 8.81
N ASP A 251 -5.61 -11.26 7.70
CA ASP A 251 -5.52 -12.47 6.88
C ASP A 251 -5.15 -12.08 5.44
N GLU A 252 -3.88 -12.26 5.09
CA GLU A 252 -3.34 -11.88 3.78
C GLU A 252 -3.97 -12.68 2.63
N LEU A 253 -4.22 -13.99 2.83
CA LEU A 253 -4.83 -14.83 1.81
C LEU A 253 -6.26 -14.36 1.52
N LYS A 254 -7.04 -14.09 2.56
CA LYS A 254 -8.38 -13.48 2.39
C LYS A 254 -8.30 -12.09 1.77
N ALA A 255 -7.28 -11.28 2.09
CA ALA A 255 -7.10 -9.98 1.47
C ALA A 255 -6.91 -10.10 -0.05
N MET A 256 -6.12 -11.09 -0.49
CA MET A 256 -5.89 -11.37 -1.90
C MET A 256 -7.17 -11.84 -2.59
N GLU A 257 -7.92 -12.77 -1.98
CA GLU A 257 -9.22 -13.23 -2.50
C GLU A 257 -10.22 -12.08 -2.63
N ARG A 258 -10.34 -11.24 -1.59
CA ARG A 258 -11.24 -10.09 -1.59
C ARG A 258 -10.83 -9.06 -2.66
N ALA A 259 -9.53 -8.79 -2.82
CA ALA A 259 -9.04 -7.87 -3.85
C ALA A 259 -9.31 -8.39 -5.28
N ASP A 260 -9.13 -9.69 -5.51
CA ASP A 260 -9.45 -10.33 -6.79
C ASP A 260 -10.95 -10.24 -7.11
N ILE A 261 -11.83 -10.42 -6.13
CA ILE A 261 -13.28 -10.18 -6.28
C ILE A 261 -13.56 -8.75 -6.72
N LEU A 262 -12.93 -7.75 -6.09
CA LEU A 262 -13.10 -6.34 -6.47
C LEU A 262 -12.64 -6.06 -7.91
N VAL A 263 -11.48 -6.58 -8.30
CA VAL A 263 -10.97 -6.41 -9.68
C VAL A 263 -11.89 -7.06 -10.70
N LYS A 264 -12.37 -8.28 -10.43
CA LYS A 264 -13.30 -9.00 -11.32
C LYS A 264 -14.64 -8.29 -11.46
N ALA A 265 -15.16 -7.71 -10.39
CA ALA A 265 -16.41 -6.95 -10.41
C ALA A 265 -16.32 -5.70 -11.32
N HIS A 266 -15.13 -5.13 -11.46
CA HIS A 266 -14.86 -3.98 -12.33
C HIS A 266 -14.28 -4.35 -13.71
N ASN A 267 -14.47 -5.59 -14.17
CA ASN A 267 -13.97 -6.02 -15.47
C ASN A 267 -14.46 -5.10 -16.62
N GLY A 268 -13.53 -4.61 -17.44
CA GLY A 268 -13.81 -3.67 -18.53
C GLY A 268 -13.97 -2.20 -18.11
N ILE A 269 -13.90 -1.89 -16.80
CA ILE A 269 -13.84 -0.51 -16.31
C ILE A 269 -12.36 -0.09 -16.27
N PRO A 270 -12.02 1.13 -16.77
CA PRO A 270 -10.65 1.65 -16.66
C PRO A 270 -10.12 1.65 -15.23
N GLU A 271 -8.83 1.36 -15.03
CA GLU A 271 -8.23 1.26 -13.70
C GLU A 271 -8.41 2.53 -12.85
N SER A 272 -8.31 3.71 -13.48
CA SER A 272 -8.53 5.00 -12.82
C SER A 272 -9.99 5.22 -12.38
N SER A 273 -10.94 4.49 -12.97
CA SER A 273 -12.38 4.57 -12.69
C SER A 273 -12.89 3.45 -11.77
N ALA A 274 -12.25 2.28 -11.74
CA ALA A 274 -12.64 1.13 -10.93
C ALA A 274 -12.45 1.38 -9.42
N ASN A 275 -13.53 1.60 -8.66
CA ASN A 275 -13.49 1.90 -7.24
C ASN A 275 -14.68 1.23 -6.51
N PRO A 276 -14.42 0.44 -5.44
CA PRO A 276 -13.11 0.16 -4.85
C PRO A 276 -12.36 -0.92 -5.62
N SER A 277 -11.06 -0.71 -5.87
CA SER A 277 -10.22 -1.68 -6.57
C SER A 277 -8.77 -1.58 -6.10
N THR A 278 -8.04 -2.69 -6.05
CA THR A 278 -6.60 -2.67 -5.77
C THR A 278 -5.87 -3.78 -6.52
N LYS A 279 -4.73 -3.46 -7.14
CA LYS A 279 -3.78 -4.43 -7.74
C LYS A 279 -2.59 -4.73 -6.82
N VAL A 280 -2.61 -4.27 -5.56
CA VAL A 280 -1.55 -4.58 -4.58
C VAL A 280 -1.41 -6.09 -4.34
N TYR A 281 -2.53 -6.84 -4.39
CA TYR A 281 -2.50 -8.30 -4.25
C TYR A 281 -1.65 -8.99 -5.31
N CYS A 282 -1.52 -8.44 -6.53
CA CYS A 282 -0.67 -9.01 -7.57
C CYS A 282 0.81 -8.91 -7.21
N LEU A 283 1.24 -7.80 -6.62
CA LEU A 283 2.61 -7.63 -6.10
C LEU A 283 2.86 -8.57 -4.93
N VAL A 284 1.91 -8.66 -3.99
CA VAL A 284 2.03 -9.58 -2.84
C VAL A 284 2.10 -11.04 -3.31
N GLN A 285 1.29 -11.44 -4.28
CA GLN A 285 1.37 -12.77 -4.90
C GLN A 285 2.76 -13.02 -5.48
N GLU A 286 3.30 -12.10 -6.27
CA GLU A 286 4.64 -12.26 -6.87
C GLU A 286 5.72 -12.39 -5.80
N ILE A 287 5.67 -11.58 -4.74
CA ILE A 287 6.59 -11.71 -3.60
C ILE A 287 6.47 -13.09 -2.95
N ARG A 288 5.24 -13.57 -2.69
CA ARG A 288 4.99 -14.87 -2.05
C ARG A 288 5.44 -16.03 -2.92
N ASP A 289 5.29 -15.94 -4.23
CA ASP A 289 5.78 -16.94 -5.18
C ASP A 289 7.31 -17.04 -5.11
N TRP A 290 8.01 -15.91 -5.04
CA TRP A 290 9.46 -15.88 -4.85
C TRP A 290 9.90 -16.46 -3.50
N ILE A 291 9.22 -16.10 -2.41
CA ILE A 291 9.48 -16.67 -1.09
C ILE A 291 9.32 -18.20 -1.13
N ASN A 292 8.24 -18.69 -1.73
CA ASN A 292 7.95 -20.12 -1.83
C ASN A 292 8.96 -20.85 -2.72
N PHE A 293 9.39 -20.23 -3.81
CA PHE A 293 10.41 -20.77 -4.70
C PHE A 293 11.74 -20.96 -3.95
N TYR A 294 12.30 -19.90 -3.36
CA TYR A 294 13.59 -19.98 -2.67
C TYR A 294 13.56 -20.86 -1.41
N LYS A 295 12.38 -20.99 -0.78
CA LYS A 295 12.18 -21.96 0.31
C LYS A 295 12.22 -23.42 -0.18
N GLN A 296 11.77 -23.70 -1.39
CA GLN A 296 11.82 -25.03 -1.99
C GLN A 296 13.21 -25.34 -2.57
N GLU A 297 13.85 -24.35 -3.20
CA GLU A 297 15.21 -24.45 -3.72
C GLU A 297 16.23 -24.72 -2.60
N SER A 298 16.13 -24.00 -1.48
CA SER A 298 17.00 -24.24 -0.30
C SER A 298 16.81 -25.63 0.33
N ARG A 299 15.68 -26.30 0.07
CA ARG A 299 15.42 -27.70 0.46
C ARG A 299 15.85 -28.71 -0.61
N GLY A 300 16.37 -28.25 -1.76
CA GLY A 300 16.76 -29.09 -2.89
C GLY A 300 15.59 -29.68 -3.67
N ILE A 301 14.36 -29.18 -3.48
CA ILE A 301 13.14 -29.72 -4.09
C ILE A 301 12.98 -29.24 -5.54
N ILE A 302 13.34 -27.98 -5.79
CA ILE A 302 13.29 -27.36 -7.12
C ILE A 302 14.68 -26.78 -7.43
N LYS A 303 15.08 -26.79 -8.70
CA LYS A 303 16.36 -26.21 -9.16
C LYS A 303 16.20 -25.18 -10.27
N ASP A 304 15.09 -25.24 -11.00
CA ASP A 304 14.82 -24.33 -12.10
C ASP A 304 13.85 -23.24 -11.66
N ILE A 305 14.18 -22.00 -12.00
CA ILE A 305 13.34 -20.84 -11.73
C ILE A 305 12.00 -21.02 -12.47
N PRO A 306 10.84 -20.77 -11.83
CA PRO A 306 9.54 -21.11 -12.40
C PRO A 306 9.31 -20.40 -13.74
N SER A 307 8.80 -21.14 -14.73
CA SER A 307 8.33 -20.57 -16.00
C SER A 307 7.13 -19.67 -15.76
N ARG A 308 7.17 -18.44 -16.26
CA ARG A 308 6.21 -17.38 -15.90
C ARG A 308 5.10 -17.23 -16.94
N ASN A 309 3.84 -17.36 -16.50
CA ASN A 309 2.63 -16.99 -17.24
C ASN A 309 2.21 -15.53 -16.99
#